data_AF-A0A2E5ZB16-F1
#
_entry.id   AF-A0A2E5ZB16-F1
#
_cell.length_a   1.000
_cell.length_b   1.000
_cell.length_c   1.000
_cell.angle_alpha   90.00
_cell.angle_beta   90.00
_cell.angle_gamma   90.00
#
_symmetry.space_group_name_H-M   'P 1'
#
loop_
_entity.id
_entity.type
_entity.pdbx_description
1 polymer ?
#
loop_
_entity_poly.entity_id
_entity_poly.type
_entity_poly.pdbx_seq_one_letter_code
_entity_poly.pdbx_strand_id
1 'polypeptide(L)'
;MKSGMFGLEENGSVIFLSLTISYILIASANYTFIGKIFNVDDQIRGVFNFQYLKLSLLPLFFVGIFGFLVLLMIKSQTVVDEENITVFMGSIFLLMSIGQSISIIAGSVNISNQKKIEIRAAKTGGLYSSTRVLTIGLIFGPLIWFLGYSAEETGGPSEYVTFSWLMRIMFLIFLIFIVIFMDRFTSDRRVTSDVDGKARDRFMMMMLIFCSWHLFSSWRRSPLSQQPSSSSILIEELLLMALSIILAVWSISKKGKKKGWKIFQGRSAIFWGISFGYAYAGSVSSLSSISEGRLDLVTITGLGHLITAICILLLMPMSISLVGNLRDGEEVSGEGTVNTIDRGLEVPVPDIPKADYMAEEISYNIDDEVELVD
;
A
#
# COMPACT_ATOMS: atom_id res chain seq x y z
N MET A 1 -6.17 30.38 -22.20
CA MET A 1 -5.28 31.16 -21.31
C MET A 1 -4.56 30.19 -20.40
N LYS A 2 -3.26 29.94 -20.63
CA LYS A 2 -2.40 29.29 -19.65
C LYS A 2 -2.23 30.25 -18.50
N SER A 3 -2.86 30.00 -17.34
CA SER A 3 -2.56 30.77 -16.15
C SER A 3 -1.18 30.35 -15.65
N GLY A 4 -0.14 31.00 -16.18
CA GLY A 4 1.22 30.92 -15.68
C GLY A 4 1.29 31.54 -14.28
N MET A 5 0.75 30.83 -13.28
CA MET A 5 0.99 31.16 -11.89
C MET A 5 2.46 30.78 -11.61
N PHE A 6 3.33 31.79 -11.49
CA PHE A 6 4.68 31.68 -10.90
C PHE A 6 5.70 30.75 -11.57
N GLY A 7 5.64 30.51 -12.88
CA GLY A 7 6.62 29.62 -13.54
C GLY A 7 6.66 28.21 -12.92
N LEU A 8 5.55 27.79 -12.28
CA LEU A 8 5.39 26.47 -11.67
C LEU A 8 5.48 25.34 -12.70
N GLU A 9 5.14 25.62 -13.96
CA GLU A 9 5.29 24.68 -15.07
C GLU A 9 6.76 24.39 -15.38
N GLU A 10 7.63 25.40 -15.29
CA GLU A 10 9.06 25.31 -15.60
C GLU A 10 9.87 24.79 -14.38
N ASN A 11 9.44 25.17 -13.17
CA ASN A 11 10.13 24.85 -11.91
C ASN A 11 9.52 23.67 -11.13
N GLY A 12 8.46 23.04 -11.64
CA GLY A 12 7.68 22.03 -10.92
C GLY A 12 8.55 20.88 -10.41
N SER A 13 9.43 20.34 -11.27
CA SER A 13 10.38 19.28 -10.93
C SER A 13 11.24 19.64 -9.71
N VAL A 14 11.74 20.87 -9.67
CA VAL A 14 12.64 21.37 -8.60
C VAL A 14 11.88 21.55 -7.29
N ILE A 15 10.65 22.06 -7.35
CA ILE A 15 9.79 22.26 -6.18
C ILE A 15 9.38 20.91 -5.57
N PHE A 16 8.96 19.96 -6.39
CA PHE A 16 8.60 18.63 -5.89
C PHE A 16 9.82 17.87 -5.34
N LEU A 17 10.98 18.01 -5.97
CA LEU A 17 12.23 17.44 -5.45
C LEU A 17 12.61 18.07 -4.10
N SER A 18 12.52 19.39 -3.95
CA SER A 18 12.86 20.06 -2.69
C SER A 18 11.93 19.64 -1.55
N LEU A 19 10.63 19.51 -1.81
CA LEU A 19 9.64 18.98 -0.86
C LEU A 19 9.95 17.51 -0.52
N THR A 20 10.25 16.69 -1.52
CA THR A 20 10.61 15.27 -1.32
C THR A 20 11.79 15.14 -0.37
N ILE A 21 12.90 15.85 -0.64
CA ILE A 21 14.11 15.86 0.21
C ILE A 21 13.79 16.34 1.62
N SER A 22 12.97 17.39 1.73
CA SER A 22 12.56 17.95 3.02
C SER A 22 11.84 16.93 3.88
N TYR A 23 10.87 16.20 3.31
CA TYR A 23 10.15 15.16 4.03
C TYR A 23 11.02 13.95 4.36
N ILE A 24 12.01 13.58 3.53
CA ILE A 24 12.99 12.52 3.85
C ILE A 24 13.81 12.91 5.07
N LEU A 25 14.30 14.15 5.11
CA LEU A 25 15.11 14.66 6.21
C LEU A 25 14.31 14.75 7.50
N ILE A 26 13.05 15.22 7.44
CA ILE A 26 12.15 15.25 8.60
C ILE A 26 11.83 13.84 9.08
N ALA A 27 11.53 12.90 8.17
CA ALA A 27 11.27 11.51 8.52
C ALA A 27 12.46 10.88 9.25
N SER A 28 13.67 11.15 8.77
CA SER A 28 14.94 10.68 9.36
C SER A 28 15.23 11.36 10.70
N ALA A 29 14.94 12.66 10.82
CA ALA A 29 15.13 13.45 12.03
C ALA A 29 14.03 13.25 13.08
N ASN A 30 12.95 12.52 12.80
CA ASN A 30 11.81 12.40 13.70
C ASN A 30 12.16 11.77 15.06
N TYR A 31 13.24 10.98 15.14
CA TYR A 31 13.73 10.41 16.41
C TYR A 31 14.64 11.35 17.21
N THR A 32 14.98 12.52 16.66
CA THR A 32 15.83 13.52 17.31
C THR A 32 14.98 14.55 18.07
N PHE A 33 15.62 15.40 18.88
CA PHE A 33 14.96 16.51 19.57
C PHE A 33 14.20 17.44 18.60
N ILE A 34 14.73 17.64 17.39
CA ILE A 34 14.12 18.45 16.33
C ILE A 34 12.82 17.83 15.82
N GLY A 35 12.72 16.50 15.79
CA GLY A 35 11.52 15.77 15.38
C GLY A 35 10.29 16.07 16.24
N LYS A 36 10.48 16.40 17.52
CA LYS A 36 9.39 16.76 18.44
C LYS A 36 8.63 18.02 18.00
N ILE A 37 9.28 18.94 17.28
CA ILE A 37 8.66 20.18 16.77
C ILE A 37 7.63 19.88 15.67
N PHE A 38 7.84 18.79 14.93
CA PHE A 38 6.96 18.37 13.83
C PHE A 38 5.86 17.40 14.28
N ASN A 39 5.89 16.96 15.54
CA ASN A 39 4.92 16.04 16.09
C ASN A 39 3.72 16.82 16.66
N VAL A 40 2.57 16.69 16.00
CA VAL A 40 1.30 17.17 16.54
C VAL A 40 0.68 16.06 17.36
N ASP A 41 0.39 16.36 18.64
CA ASP A 41 -0.30 15.39 19.48
C ASP A 41 -1.79 15.39 19.15
N ASP A 42 -2.26 14.25 18.67
CA ASP A 42 -3.67 13.96 18.51
C ASP A 42 -4.22 13.58 19.88
N GLN A 43 -4.79 14.54 20.61
CA GLN A 43 -5.48 14.32 21.88
C GLN A 43 -6.77 13.49 21.71
N ILE A 44 -6.70 12.35 21.00
CA ILE A 44 -7.78 11.38 20.73
C ILE A 44 -8.95 11.97 19.90
N ARG A 45 -8.88 13.26 19.51
CA ARG A 45 -9.95 13.99 18.81
C ARG A 45 -10.00 13.81 17.28
N GLY A 46 -9.16 12.94 16.72
CA GLY A 46 -9.14 12.63 15.29
C GLY A 46 -8.47 13.68 14.40
N VAL A 47 -8.00 13.24 13.22
CA VAL A 47 -7.18 14.02 12.27
C VAL A 47 -7.99 15.09 11.51
N PHE A 48 -9.31 14.93 11.41
CA PHE A 48 -10.20 15.87 10.71
C PHE A 48 -10.73 17.00 11.61
N ASN A 49 -10.25 17.12 12.84
CA ASN A 49 -10.66 18.21 13.73
C ASN A 49 -10.00 19.53 13.28
N PHE A 50 -10.79 20.62 13.22
CA PHE A 50 -10.28 21.96 12.91
C PHE A 50 -9.14 22.39 13.86
N GLN A 51 -9.21 21.99 15.13
CA GLN A 51 -8.16 22.24 16.11
C GLN A 51 -6.88 21.49 15.76
N TYR A 52 -6.98 20.23 15.33
CA TYR A 52 -5.83 19.47 14.84
C TYR A 52 -5.22 20.13 13.60
N LEU A 53 -6.04 20.50 12.61
CA LEU A 53 -5.59 21.20 11.40
C LEU A 53 -4.87 22.53 11.75
N LYS A 54 -5.40 23.29 12.70
CA LYS A 54 -4.78 24.53 13.19
C LYS A 54 -3.44 24.25 13.88
N LEU A 55 -3.33 23.18 14.66
CA LEU A 55 -2.06 22.78 15.30
C LEU A 55 -1.05 22.26 14.25
N SER A 56 -1.51 21.62 13.18
CA SER A 56 -0.66 21.15 12.07
C SER A 56 -0.11 22.26 11.19
N LEU A 57 -0.68 23.47 11.22
CA LEU A 57 -0.15 24.62 10.47
C LEU A 57 1.28 24.97 10.84
N LEU A 58 1.64 24.85 12.12
CA LEU A 58 2.99 25.22 12.59
C LEU A 58 4.07 24.26 12.04
N PRO A 59 3.94 22.92 12.17
CA PRO A 59 4.82 21.98 11.47
C PRO A 59 4.87 22.22 9.96
N LEU A 60 3.71 22.46 9.33
CA LEU A 60 3.61 22.64 7.88
C LEU A 60 4.33 23.91 7.41
N PHE A 61 4.27 24.99 8.21
CA PHE A 61 5.03 26.21 7.99
C PHE A 61 6.54 25.97 8.03
N PHE A 62 7.04 25.23 9.04
CA PHE A 62 8.46 24.90 9.12
C PHE A 62 8.92 23.97 7.99
N VAL A 63 8.09 23.00 7.59
CA VAL A 63 8.35 22.18 6.39
C VAL A 63 8.43 23.06 5.14
N GLY A 64 7.52 24.02 5.01
CA GLY A 64 7.51 24.99 3.90
C GLY A 64 8.79 25.83 3.85
N ILE A 65 9.23 26.37 4.99
CA ILE A 65 10.51 27.10 5.09
C ILE A 65 11.67 26.20 4.69
N PHE A 66 11.73 24.98 5.24
CA PHE A 66 12.82 24.07 4.96
C PHE A 66 12.84 23.66 3.48
N GLY A 67 11.68 23.37 2.89
CA GLY A 67 11.53 23.10 1.45
C GLY A 67 11.93 24.28 0.58
N PHE A 68 11.63 25.51 1.01
CA PHE A 68 12.07 26.72 0.34
C PHE A 68 13.59 26.90 0.44
N LEU A 69 14.21 26.62 1.59
CA LEU A 69 15.67 26.66 1.72
C LEU A 69 16.34 25.62 0.82
N VAL A 70 15.84 24.39 0.77
CA VAL A 70 16.33 23.35 -0.14
C VAL A 70 16.16 23.78 -1.59
N LEU A 71 15.02 24.39 -1.95
CA LEU A 71 14.78 24.94 -3.29
C LEU A 71 15.84 26.00 -3.65
N LEU A 72 16.10 26.95 -2.76
CA LEU A 72 17.14 27.96 -2.96
C LEU A 72 18.53 27.35 -3.08
N MET A 73 18.85 26.32 -2.29
CA MET A 73 20.13 25.61 -2.40
C MET A 73 20.29 24.95 -3.76
N ILE A 74 19.25 24.30 -4.28
CA ILE A 74 19.28 23.67 -5.61
C ILE A 74 19.47 24.74 -6.69
N LYS A 75 18.68 25.83 -6.64
CA LYS A 75 18.76 26.93 -7.62
C LYS A 75 20.07 27.73 -7.58
N SER A 76 20.72 27.79 -6.43
CA SER A 76 22.00 28.49 -6.25
C SER A 76 23.18 27.72 -6.88
N GLN A 77 23.03 26.41 -7.10
CA GLN A 77 24.07 25.62 -7.76
C GLN A 77 24.04 25.82 -9.28
N THR A 78 25.11 26.38 -9.82
CA THR A 78 25.31 26.57 -11.26
C THR A 78 25.65 25.28 -12.03
N VAL A 79 25.86 24.17 -11.32
CA VAL A 79 26.27 22.88 -11.91
C VAL A 79 25.08 21.97 -12.23
N VAL A 80 23.92 22.19 -11.60
CA VAL A 80 22.76 21.31 -11.75
C VAL A 80 21.73 21.98 -12.65
N ASP A 81 21.72 21.59 -13.92
CA ASP A 81 20.72 22.07 -14.87
C ASP A 81 19.31 21.56 -14.54
N GLU A 82 18.30 22.41 -14.77
CA GLU A 82 16.90 22.10 -14.51
C GLU A 82 16.37 20.95 -15.37
N GLU A 83 16.93 20.81 -16.57
CA GLU A 83 16.69 19.69 -17.47
C GLU A 83 17.13 18.37 -16.84
N ASN A 84 18.33 18.32 -16.23
CA ASN A 84 18.84 17.13 -15.55
C ASN A 84 17.97 16.73 -14.36
N ILE A 85 17.47 17.71 -13.59
CA ILE A 85 16.51 17.46 -12.50
C ILE A 85 15.21 16.89 -13.04
N THR A 86 14.72 17.44 -14.16
CA THR A 86 13.48 16.99 -14.78
C THR A 86 13.63 15.56 -15.31
N VAL A 87 14.75 15.23 -15.97
CA VAL A 87 15.05 13.86 -16.41
C VAL A 87 15.19 12.90 -15.22
N PHE A 88 15.88 13.33 -14.15
CA PHE A 88 16.00 12.55 -12.92
C PHE A 88 14.64 12.25 -12.30
N MET A 89 13.80 13.26 -12.13
CA MET A 89 12.44 13.10 -11.62
C MET A 89 11.58 12.23 -12.54
N GLY A 90 11.69 12.38 -13.86
CA GLY A 90 11.06 11.49 -14.83
C GLY A 90 11.51 10.03 -14.67
N SER A 91 12.80 9.77 -14.41
CA SER A 91 13.30 8.42 -14.16
C SER A 91 12.77 7.82 -12.84
N ILE A 92 12.51 8.65 -11.83
CA ILE A 92 11.86 8.24 -10.58
C ILE A 92 10.46 7.68 -10.87
N PHE A 93 9.74 8.18 -11.88
CA PHE A 93 8.42 7.63 -12.23
C PHE A 93 8.49 6.12 -12.56
N LEU A 94 9.50 5.72 -13.33
CA LEU A 94 9.73 4.32 -13.68
C LEU A 94 10.07 3.50 -12.42
N LEU A 95 10.98 4.01 -11.58
CA LEU A 95 11.35 3.37 -10.32
C LEU A 95 10.15 3.24 -9.38
N MET A 96 9.29 4.25 -9.32
CA MET A 96 8.08 4.26 -8.51
C MET A 96 7.05 3.26 -9.04
N SER A 97 6.90 3.12 -10.35
CA SER A 97 6.02 2.09 -10.94
C SER A 97 6.45 0.67 -10.53
N ILE A 98 7.76 0.39 -10.59
CA ILE A 98 8.33 -0.87 -10.08
C ILE A 98 8.13 -0.96 -8.55
N GLY A 99 8.39 0.12 -7.81
CA GLY A 99 8.22 0.20 -6.36
C GLY A 99 6.79 -0.08 -5.91
N GLN A 100 5.78 0.37 -6.66
CA GLN A 100 4.37 0.07 -6.42
C GLN A 100 4.10 -1.42 -6.50
N SER A 101 4.64 -2.12 -7.51
CA SER A 101 4.48 -3.58 -7.63
C SER A 101 5.10 -4.31 -6.44
N ILE A 102 6.31 -3.92 -6.01
CA ILE A 102 7.00 -4.50 -4.86
C ILE A 102 6.22 -4.22 -3.57
N SER A 103 5.69 -3.01 -3.42
CA SER A 103 4.85 -2.61 -2.29
C SER A 103 3.59 -3.47 -2.20
N ILE A 104 2.85 -3.61 -3.30
CA ILE A 104 1.63 -4.42 -3.37
C ILE A 104 1.94 -5.87 -3.00
N ILE A 105 3.04 -6.43 -3.54
CA ILE A 105 3.48 -7.79 -3.22
C ILE A 105 3.79 -7.93 -1.73
N ALA A 106 4.65 -7.06 -1.19
CA ALA A 106 5.09 -7.17 0.20
C ALA A 106 3.93 -6.94 1.18
N GLY A 107 3.04 -5.99 0.88
CA GLY A 107 1.78 -5.80 1.60
C GLY A 107 0.87 -7.02 1.53
N SER A 108 0.69 -7.60 0.35
CA SER A 108 -0.15 -8.79 0.15
C SER A 108 0.39 -10.03 0.86
N VAL A 109 1.71 -10.23 0.90
CA VAL A 109 2.37 -11.27 1.70
C VAL A 109 2.03 -11.07 3.17
N ASN A 110 2.19 -9.84 3.68
CA ASN A 110 1.91 -9.52 5.06
C ASN A 110 0.44 -9.77 5.42
N ILE A 111 -0.53 -9.38 4.57
CA ILE A 111 -1.97 -9.62 4.79
C ILE A 111 -2.27 -11.11 4.78
N SER A 112 -1.67 -11.85 3.85
CA SER A 112 -1.98 -13.27 3.66
C SER A 112 -1.51 -14.14 4.84
N ASN A 113 -0.39 -13.75 5.46
CA ASN A 113 0.19 -14.39 6.64
C ASN A 113 -0.37 -13.85 7.98
N GLN A 114 -1.26 -12.85 8.00
CA GLN A 114 -1.84 -12.35 9.28
C GLN A 114 -2.72 -13.38 10.01
N LYS A 115 -3.30 -14.33 9.26
CA LYS A 115 -4.16 -15.37 9.85
C LYS A 115 -3.31 -16.56 10.27
N LYS A 116 -3.76 -17.27 11.30
CA LYS A 116 -3.14 -18.53 11.77
C LYS A 116 -2.82 -19.43 10.57
N ILE A 117 -1.53 -19.69 10.41
CA ILE A 117 -0.98 -20.54 9.36
C ILE A 117 -1.23 -21.99 9.77
N GLU A 118 -1.89 -22.73 8.89
CA GLU A 118 -2.21 -24.15 9.10
C GLU A 118 -1.91 -24.90 7.81
N ILE A 119 -1.34 -26.11 7.89
CA ILE A 119 -1.12 -26.94 6.71
C ILE A 119 -2.47 -27.28 6.09
N ARG A 120 -2.71 -26.74 4.89
CA ARG A 120 -3.99 -26.88 4.17
C ARG A 120 -3.69 -27.01 2.70
N ALA A 121 -4.41 -27.89 2.02
CA ALA A 121 -4.28 -28.05 0.57
C ALA A 121 -4.65 -26.73 -0.15
N ALA A 122 -3.86 -26.38 -1.18
CA ALA A 122 -4.17 -25.28 -2.07
C ALA A 122 -5.35 -25.64 -2.98
N LYS A 123 -6.20 -24.65 -3.26
CA LYS A 123 -7.32 -24.76 -4.19
C LYS A 123 -6.80 -24.66 -5.62
N THR A 124 -6.33 -25.78 -6.13
CA THR A 124 -5.85 -25.97 -7.51
C THR A 124 -6.85 -26.83 -8.29
N GLY A 125 -6.98 -26.57 -9.59
CA GLY A 125 -7.91 -27.28 -10.48
C GLY A 125 -8.90 -26.37 -11.21
N GLY A 126 -9.54 -26.93 -12.25
CA GLY A 126 -10.38 -26.17 -13.19
C GLY A 126 -11.51 -25.37 -12.50
N LEU A 127 -12.24 -25.99 -11.57
CA LEU A 127 -13.33 -25.32 -10.85
C LEU A 127 -12.85 -24.11 -10.05
N TYR A 128 -11.71 -24.22 -9.37
CA TYR A 128 -11.16 -23.11 -8.60
C TYR A 128 -10.62 -22.00 -9.51
N SER A 129 -10.00 -22.36 -10.63
CA SER A 129 -9.63 -21.42 -11.69
C SER A 129 -10.86 -20.65 -12.19
N SER A 130 -11.95 -21.36 -12.48
CA SER A 130 -13.23 -20.76 -12.88
C SER A 130 -13.79 -19.82 -11.81
N THR A 131 -13.71 -20.14 -10.52
CA THR A 131 -14.16 -19.22 -9.46
C THR A 131 -13.34 -17.93 -9.39
N ARG A 132 -12.04 -17.98 -9.73
CA ARG A 132 -11.17 -16.79 -9.79
C ARG A 132 -11.53 -15.93 -10.99
N VAL A 133 -11.68 -16.57 -12.15
CA VAL A 133 -12.16 -15.92 -13.38
C VAL A 133 -13.50 -15.25 -13.15
N LEU A 134 -14.46 -15.96 -12.52
CA LEU A 134 -15.77 -15.42 -12.17
C LEU A 134 -15.65 -14.22 -11.23
N THR A 135 -14.84 -14.31 -10.18
CA THR A 135 -14.65 -13.19 -9.24
C THR A 135 -14.06 -11.96 -9.94
N ILE A 136 -13.01 -12.13 -10.77
CA ILE A 136 -12.43 -11.03 -11.54
C ILE A 136 -13.43 -10.46 -12.56
N GLY A 137 -14.19 -11.32 -13.25
CA GLY A 137 -15.26 -10.91 -14.16
C GLY A 137 -16.39 -10.14 -13.47
N LEU A 138 -16.78 -10.54 -12.26
CA LEU A 138 -17.82 -9.85 -11.47
C LEU A 138 -17.35 -8.48 -10.96
N ILE A 139 -16.06 -8.33 -10.62
CA ILE A 139 -15.51 -7.05 -10.18
C ILE A 139 -15.31 -6.11 -11.38
N PHE A 140 -14.61 -6.57 -12.42
CA PHE A 140 -14.17 -5.71 -13.52
C PHE A 140 -15.17 -5.61 -14.68
N GLY A 141 -16.05 -6.59 -14.85
CA GLY A 141 -17.10 -6.56 -15.89
C GLY A 141 -17.99 -5.32 -15.79
N PRO A 142 -18.61 -5.02 -14.64
CA PRO A 142 -19.38 -3.80 -14.44
C PRO A 142 -18.55 -2.54 -14.61
N LEU A 143 -17.29 -2.51 -14.12
CA LEU A 143 -16.39 -1.37 -14.27
C LEU A 143 -16.10 -1.06 -15.75
N ILE A 144 -15.80 -2.07 -16.56
CA ILE A 144 -15.52 -1.94 -17.99
C ILE A 144 -16.77 -1.46 -18.76
N TRP A 145 -17.96 -1.91 -18.37
CA TRP A 145 -19.19 -1.57 -19.07
C TRP A 145 -19.77 -0.21 -18.66
N PHE A 146 -19.78 0.09 -17.35
CA PHE A 146 -20.44 1.28 -16.79
C PHE A 146 -19.60 2.55 -16.96
N LEU A 147 -18.27 2.46 -16.85
CA LEU A 147 -17.40 3.63 -17.03
C LEU A 147 -17.27 4.05 -18.51
N GLY A 148 -17.66 3.18 -19.46
CA GLY A 148 -17.70 3.49 -20.88
C GLY A 148 -18.98 4.20 -21.35
N TYR A 149 -20.13 3.91 -20.70
CA TYR A 149 -21.41 4.51 -21.09
C TYR A 149 -21.47 6.02 -20.84
N SER A 150 -20.76 6.51 -19.83
CA SER A 150 -20.68 7.94 -19.50
C SER A 150 -19.91 8.79 -20.52
N ALA A 151 -19.23 8.16 -21.49
CA ALA A 151 -18.43 8.83 -22.52
C ALA A 151 -19.05 8.77 -23.93
N GLU A 152 -20.17 8.08 -24.11
CA GLU A 152 -20.86 7.96 -25.39
C GLU A 152 -21.86 9.12 -25.57
N GLU A 153 -21.41 10.23 -26.15
CA GLU A 153 -22.34 11.20 -26.73
C GLU A 153 -23.18 10.51 -27.81
N THR A 154 -24.49 10.65 -27.67
CA THR A 154 -25.57 9.92 -28.37
C THR A 154 -25.74 10.31 -29.84
N GLY A 155 -24.67 10.28 -30.65
CA GLY A 155 -24.74 10.68 -32.06
C GLY A 155 -23.67 10.12 -33.02
N GLY A 156 -22.77 9.24 -32.58
CA GLY A 156 -21.74 8.65 -33.44
C GLY A 156 -22.28 7.60 -34.44
N PRO A 157 -21.62 7.38 -35.60
CA PRO A 157 -21.95 6.29 -36.51
C PRO A 157 -21.95 4.93 -35.80
N SER A 158 -22.87 4.04 -36.19
CA SER A 158 -23.03 2.67 -35.62
C SER A 158 -21.72 1.85 -35.59
N GLU A 159 -20.78 2.14 -36.48
CA GLU A 159 -19.46 1.54 -36.56
C GLU A 159 -18.58 1.83 -35.33
N TYR A 160 -18.64 3.06 -34.77
CA TYR A 160 -17.86 3.44 -33.58
C TYR A 160 -18.35 2.73 -32.32
N VAL A 161 -19.67 2.57 -32.18
CA VAL A 161 -20.28 1.82 -31.07
C VAL A 161 -19.86 0.35 -31.12
N THR A 162 -19.90 -0.24 -32.32
CA THR A 162 -19.51 -1.64 -32.54
C THR A 162 -18.03 -1.89 -32.24
N PHE A 163 -17.14 -0.97 -32.66
CA PHE A 163 -15.71 -1.08 -32.37
C PHE A 163 -15.40 -0.95 -30.87
N SER A 164 -16.04 -0.01 -30.17
CA SER A 164 -15.88 0.16 -28.71
C SER A 164 -16.29 -1.09 -27.93
N TRP A 165 -17.42 -1.70 -28.31
CA TRP A 165 -17.89 -2.96 -27.72
C TRP A 165 -16.93 -4.11 -27.96
N LEU A 166 -16.39 -4.25 -29.17
CA LEU A 166 -15.39 -5.26 -29.50
C LEU A 166 -14.14 -5.12 -28.60
N MET A 167 -13.63 -3.90 -28.44
CA MET A 167 -12.45 -3.64 -27.61
C MET A 167 -12.68 -3.97 -26.13
N ARG A 168 -13.88 -3.66 -25.60
CA ARG A 168 -14.29 -4.04 -24.22
C ARG A 168 -14.30 -5.55 -24.03
N ILE A 169 -14.88 -6.29 -24.98
CA ILE A 169 -14.95 -7.75 -24.94
C ILE A 169 -13.54 -8.35 -25.06
N MET A 170 -12.70 -7.85 -25.97
CA MET A 170 -11.31 -8.30 -26.11
C MET A 170 -10.52 -8.07 -24.82
N PHE A 171 -10.71 -6.93 -24.16
CA PHE A 171 -10.04 -6.65 -22.88
C PHE A 171 -10.51 -7.60 -21.77
N LEU A 172 -11.80 -7.91 -21.69
CA LEU A 172 -12.32 -8.92 -20.76
C LEU A 172 -11.72 -10.30 -21.03
N ILE A 173 -11.67 -10.74 -22.29
CA ILE A 173 -11.04 -12.01 -22.68
C ILE A 173 -9.56 -12.02 -22.30
N PHE A 174 -8.86 -10.90 -22.49
CA PHE A 174 -7.47 -10.74 -22.08
C PHE A 174 -7.29 -10.88 -20.56
N LEU A 175 -8.15 -10.27 -19.73
CA LEU A 175 -8.11 -10.46 -18.28
C LEU A 175 -8.37 -11.91 -17.88
N ILE A 176 -9.35 -12.57 -18.51
CA ILE A 176 -9.64 -14.00 -18.27
C ILE A 176 -8.41 -14.85 -18.61
N PHE A 177 -7.77 -14.57 -19.74
CA PHE A 177 -6.55 -15.25 -20.16
C PHE A 177 -5.43 -15.08 -19.14
N ILE A 178 -5.18 -13.86 -18.64
CA ILE A 178 -4.17 -13.58 -17.61
C ILE A 178 -4.45 -14.39 -16.33
N VAL A 179 -5.71 -14.44 -15.88
CA VAL A 179 -6.08 -15.22 -14.68
C VAL A 179 -5.79 -16.70 -14.88
N ILE A 180 -6.23 -17.29 -15.99
CA ILE A 180 -6.01 -18.72 -16.29
C ILE A 180 -4.52 -19.03 -16.44
N PHE A 181 -3.80 -18.17 -17.16
CA PHE A 181 -2.36 -18.30 -17.37
C PHE A 181 -1.61 -18.28 -16.03
N MET A 182 -1.89 -17.29 -15.17
CA MET A 182 -1.23 -17.18 -13.87
C MET A 182 -1.61 -18.32 -12.92
N ASP A 183 -2.86 -18.78 -12.96
CA ASP A 183 -3.33 -19.90 -12.14
C ASP A 183 -2.59 -21.21 -12.46
N ARG A 184 -2.36 -21.46 -13.75
CA ARG A 184 -1.51 -22.57 -14.23
C ARG A 184 -0.05 -22.36 -13.85
N PHE A 185 0.51 -21.19 -14.14
CA PHE A 185 1.93 -20.90 -13.92
C PHE A 185 2.35 -20.96 -12.44
N THR A 186 1.43 -20.67 -11.53
CA THR A 186 1.68 -20.71 -10.07
C THR A 186 1.26 -22.01 -9.40
N SER A 187 0.63 -22.95 -10.14
CA SER A 187 0.06 -24.17 -9.57
C SER A 187 1.11 -25.00 -8.81
N ASP A 188 2.26 -25.27 -9.43
CA ASP A 188 3.32 -26.11 -8.85
C ASP A 188 3.88 -25.51 -7.55
N ARG A 189 3.94 -24.18 -7.47
CA ARG A 189 4.40 -23.48 -6.27
C ARG A 189 3.31 -23.32 -5.21
N ARG A 190 2.07 -23.71 -5.46
CA ARG A 190 0.99 -23.72 -4.46
C ARG A 190 0.77 -25.11 -3.86
N VAL A 191 1.03 -26.16 -4.62
CA VAL A 191 0.89 -27.55 -4.19
C VAL A 191 2.20 -28.00 -3.52
N THR A 192 2.42 -27.56 -2.29
CA THR A 192 3.52 -28.07 -1.45
C THR A 192 2.93 -28.63 -0.16
N SER A 193 3.44 -29.76 0.33
CA SER A 193 2.86 -30.53 1.44
C SER A 193 3.07 -29.88 2.83
N ASP A 194 3.95 -28.89 2.94
CA ASP A 194 4.43 -28.31 4.20
C ASP A 194 3.94 -26.87 4.44
N VAL A 195 2.93 -26.40 3.69
CA VAL A 195 2.52 -24.98 3.69
C VAL A 195 1.01 -24.78 3.72
N ASP A 196 0.59 -23.59 4.14
CA ASP A 196 -0.81 -23.17 4.09
C ASP A 196 -1.22 -22.74 2.67
N GLY A 197 -1.76 -23.69 1.91
CA GLY A 197 -2.29 -23.46 0.58
C GLY A 197 -3.42 -22.41 0.54
N LYS A 198 -4.22 -22.26 1.61
CA LYS A 198 -5.23 -21.19 1.67
C LYS A 198 -4.61 -19.82 1.80
N ALA A 199 -3.47 -19.68 2.50
CA ALA A 199 -2.74 -18.40 2.57
C ALA A 199 -2.18 -18.03 1.19
N ARG A 200 -1.60 -18.99 0.47
CA ARG A 200 -1.11 -18.79 -0.91
C ARG A 200 -2.23 -18.43 -1.87
N ASP A 201 -3.40 -19.03 -1.74
CA ASP A 201 -4.57 -18.68 -2.55
C ASP A 201 -5.11 -17.28 -2.28
N ARG A 202 -5.13 -16.85 -1.01
CA ARG A 202 -5.49 -15.46 -0.65
C ARG A 202 -4.52 -14.46 -1.25
N PHE A 203 -3.21 -14.73 -1.13
CA PHE A 203 -2.17 -13.91 -1.73
C PHE A 203 -2.37 -13.80 -3.25
N MET A 204 -2.54 -14.94 -3.91
CA MET A 204 -2.74 -14.98 -5.35
C MET A 204 -3.99 -14.20 -5.78
N MET A 205 -5.11 -14.35 -5.08
CA MET A 205 -6.32 -13.60 -5.38
C MET A 205 -6.11 -12.09 -5.26
N MET A 206 -5.44 -11.64 -4.20
CA MET A 206 -5.09 -10.22 -4.05
C MET A 206 -4.22 -9.73 -5.21
N MET A 207 -3.18 -10.49 -5.58
CA MET A 207 -2.31 -10.13 -6.68
C MET A 207 -3.06 -10.05 -8.02
N LEU A 208 -4.00 -10.97 -8.27
CA LEU A 208 -4.85 -10.94 -9.48
C LEU A 208 -5.77 -9.73 -9.50
N ILE A 209 -6.36 -9.34 -8.36
CA ILE A 209 -7.18 -8.12 -8.26
C ILE A 209 -6.35 -6.88 -8.57
N PHE A 210 -5.20 -6.71 -7.91
CA PHE A 210 -4.32 -5.56 -8.15
C PHE A 210 -3.79 -5.52 -9.58
N CYS A 211 -3.34 -6.66 -10.12
CA CYS A 211 -2.89 -6.75 -11.51
C CYS A 211 -4.00 -6.36 -12.48
N SER A 212 -5.21 -6.90 -12.28
CA SER A 212 -6.36 -6.60 -13.14
C SER A 212 -6.75 -5.13 -13.06
N TRP A 213 -6.67 -4.51 -11.87
CA TRP A 213 -6.92 -3.09 -11.69
C TRP A 213 -5.89 -2.23 -12.41
N HIS A 214 -4.60 -2.55 -12.32
CA HIS A 214 -3.55 -1.83 -13.04
C HIS A 214 -3.67 -2.00 -14.57
N LEU A 215 -4.00 -3.20 -15.04
CA LEU A 215 -4.27 -3.44 -16.48
C LEU A 215 -5.50 -2.65 -16.94
N PHE A 216 -6.57 -2.63 -16.15
CA PHE A 216 -7.78 -1.87 -16.44
C PHE A 216 -7.50 -0.36 -16.49
N SER A 217 -6.79 0.16 -15.49
CA SER A 217 -6.35 1.56 -15.43
C SER A 217 -5.51 1.96 -16.64
N SER A 218 -4.59 1.09 -17.06
CA SER A 218 -3.76 1.29 -18.25
C SER A 218 -4.57 1.25 -19.55
N TRP A 219 -5.43 0.24 -19.72
CA TRP A 219 -6.28 0.12 -20.90
C TRP A 219 -7.21 1.32 -21.06
N ARG A 220 -7.81 1.80 -19.97
CA ARG A 220 -8.72 2.96 -19.97
C ARG A 220 -8.02 4.26 -20.37
N ARG A 221 -6.71 4.37 -20.10
CA ARG A 221 -5.86 5.51 -20.47
C ARG A 221 -5.14 5.30 -21.80
N SER A 222 -5.36 4.18 -22.48
CA SER A 222 -4.75 3.89 -23.77
C SER A 222 -5.48 4.65 -24.89
N PRO A 223 -4.79 4.96 -26.01
CA PRO A 223 -5.43 5.56 -27.19
C PRO A 223 -6.55 4.69 -27.80
N LEU A 224 -6.63 3.41 -27.39
CA LEU A 224 -7.59 2.43 -27.88
C LEU A 224 -8.90 2.42 -27.08
N SER A 225 -8.98 3.15 -25.97
CA SER A 225 -10.18 3.30 -25.13
C SER A 225 -10.79 4.69 -25.34
N GLN A 226 -12.13 4.79 -25.22
CA GLN A 226 -12.85 6.06 -25.21
C GLN A 226 -12.30 6.98 -24.11
N GLN A 227 -12.29 8.29 -24.37
CA GLN A 227 -11.79 9.30 -23.44
C GLN A 227 -12.59 9.25 -22.12
N PRO A 228 -12.00 8.73 -21.03
CA PRO A 228 -12.70 8.65 -19.76
C PRO A 228 -12.83 10.04 -19.15
N SER A 229 -13.84 10.25 -18.31
CA SER A 229 -14.02 11.54 -17.63
C SER A 229 -12.80 11.87 -16.77
N SER A 230 -12.23 13.08 -16.91
CA SER A 230 -10.99 13.49 -16.25
C SER A 230 -11.05 13.32 -14.73
N SER A 231 -12.22 13.53 -14.12
CA SER A 231 -12.44 13.33 -12.68
C SER A 231 -12.34 11.86 -12.25
N SER A 232 -12.84 10.92 -13.07
CA SER A 232 -12.75 9.49 -12.78
C SER A 232 -11.32 8.96 -12.90
N ILE A 233 -10.52 9.51 -13.83
CA ILE A 233 -9.09 9.23 -13.94
C ILE A 233 -8.38 9.65 -12.66
N LEU A 234 -8.59 10.90 -12.22
CA LEU A 234 -7.92 11.46 -11.05
C LEU A 234 -8.25 10.68 -9.77
N ILE A 235 -9.53 10.35 -9.55
CA ILE A 235 -9.94 9.58 -8.36
C ILE A 235 -9.30 8.19 -8.35
N GLU A 236 -9.31 7.49 -9.49
CA GLU A 236 -8.69 6.16 -9.60
C GLU A 236 -7.18 6.22 -9.37
N GLU A 237 -6.52 7.22 -9.95
CA GLU A 237 -5.09 7.50 -9.76
C GLU A 237 -4.77 7.69 -8.28
N LEU A 238 -5.50 8.59 -7.61
CA LEU A 238 -5.31 8.90 -6.21
C LEU A 238 -5.53 7.65 -5.33
N LEU A 239 -6.56 6.85 -5.63
CA LEU A 239 -6.87 5.63 -4.88
C LEU A 239 -5.76 4.59 -5.02
N LEU A 240 -5.35 4.28 -6.26
CA LEU A 240 -4.28 3.31 -6.52
C LEU A 240 -2.96 3.74 -5.88
N MET A 241 -2.61 5.02 -6.04
CA MET A 241 -1.41 5.58 -5.45
C MET A 241 -1.45 5.54 -3.93
N ALA A 242 -2.53 6.00 -3.30
CA ALA A 242 -2.68 5.97 -1.84
C ALA A 242 -2.58 4.55 -1.28
N LEU A 243 -3.26 3.59 -1.92
CA LEU A 243 -3.22 2.19 -1.51
C LEU A 243 -1.80 1.60 -1.60
N SER A 244 -1.09 1.88 -2.70
CA SER A 244 0.29 1.43 -2.86
C SER A 244 1.26 2.06 -1.84
N ILE A 245 1.09 3.33 -1.49
CA ILE A 245 1.91 4.01 -0.47
C ILE A 245 1.61 3.44 0.91
N ILE A 246 0.33 3.22 1.26
CA ILE A 246 -0.07 2.63 2.54
C ILE A 246 0.53 1.22 2.69
N LEU A 247 0.43 0.39 1.65
CA LEU A 247 1.02 -0.96 1.65
C LEU A 247 2.55 -0.91 1.78
N ALA A 248 3.21 0.08 1.16
CA ALA A 248 4.66 0.22 1.18
C ALA A 248 5.11 0.57 2.60
N VAL A 249 4.55 1.65 3.13
CA VAL A 249 4.85 2.16 4.46
C VAL A 249 4.56 1.11 5.52
N TRP A 250 3.42 0.42 5.42
CA TRP A 250 3.06 -0.64 6.36
C TRP A 250 4.02 -1.82 6.29
N SER A 251 4.37 -2.28 5.09
CA SER A 251 5.32 -3.39 4.89
C SER A 251 6.72 -3.06 5.43
N ILE A 252 7.22 -1.86 5.10
CA ILE A 252 8.50 -1.36 5.61
C ILE A 252 8.45 -1.24 7.14
N SER A 253 7.35 -0.73 7.70
CA SER A 253 7.20 -0.58 9.15
C SER A 253 7.21 -1.93 9.89
N LYS A 254 6.47 -2.93 9.38
CA LYS A 254 6.44 -4.27 9.97
C LYS A 254 7.81 -4.96 9.89
N LYS A 255 8.50 -4.83 8.75
CA LYS A 255 9.87 -5.36 8.57
C LYS A 255 10.89 -4.62 9.44
N GLY A 256 10.73 -3.30 9.57
CA GLY A 256 11.55 -2.46 10.43
C GLY A 256 11.41 -2.82 11.91
N LYS A 257 10.19 -3.11 12.38
CA LYS A 257 9.94 -3.61 13.75
C LYS A 257 10.72 -4.90 14.03
N LYS A 258 10.68 -5.87 13.12
CA LYS A 258 11.41 -7.14 13.24
C LYS A 258 12.94 -6.95 13.27
N LYS A 259 13.47 -5.94 12.57
CA LYS A 259 14.92 -5.65 12.49
C LYS A 259 15.40 -4.57 13.47
N GLY A 260 14.53 -4.05 14.33
CA GLY A 260 14.85 -2.95 15.26
C GLY A 260 15.05 -1.57 14.60
N TRP A 261 14.69 -1.39 13.33
CA TRP A 261 14.86 -0.13 12.60
C TRP A 261 13.76 0.86 12.98
N LYS A 262 14.06 1.78 13.90
CA LYS A 262 13.11 2.78 14.43
C LYS A 262 12.73 3.88 13.42
N ILE A 263 13.53 4.06 12.35
CA ILE A 263 13.35 5.11 11.32
C ILE A 263 12.13 4.94 10.42
N PHE A 264 11.49 3.76 10.41
CA PHE A 264 10.28 3.49 9.61
C PHE A 264 9.08 3.12 10.49
N GLN A 265 9.08 3.56 11.75
CA GLN A 265 8.06 3.19 12.74
C GLN A 265 7.30 4.41 13.26
N GLY A 266 6.06 4.18 13.71
CA GLY A 266 5.23 5.18 14.37
C GLY A 266 4.99 6.44 13.52
N ARG A 267 5.17 7.62 14.13
CA ARG A 267 4.93 8.93 13.50
C ARG A 267 5.87 9.22 12.30
N SER A 268 7.04 8.57 12.20
CA SER A 268 7.98 8.76 11.06
C SER A 268 7.44 8.18 9.75
N ALA A 269 6.64 7.11 9.83
CA ALA A 269 6.04 6.44 8.69
C ALA A 269 5.16 7.38 7.83
N ILE A 270 4.49 8.35 8.47
CA ILE A 270 3.65 9.35 7.80
C ILE A 270 4.50 10.25 6.91
N PHE A 271 5.63 10.75 7.42
CA PHE A 271 6.52 11.63 6.65
C PHE A 271 7.17 10.90 5.46
N TRP A 272 7.51 9.61 5.61
CA TRP A 272 7.93 8.78 4.49
C TRP A 272 6.84 8.65 3.43
N GLY A 273 5.60 8.39 3.83
CA GLY A 273 4.46 8.32 2.91
C GLY A 273 4.22 9.62 2.14
N ILE A 274 4.32 10.77 2.82
CA ILE A 274 4.18 12.09 2.19
C ILE A 274 5.34 12.36 1.22
N SER A 275 6.57 12.00 1.59
CA SER A 275 7.73 12.10 0.69
C SER A 275 7.52 11.31 -0.60
N PHE A 276 7.03 10.05 -0.50
CA PHE A 276 6.69 9.26 -1.68
C PHE A 276 5.60 9.92 -2.54
N GLY A 277 4.61 10.55 -1.92
CA GLY A 277 3.58 11.31 -2.63
C GLY A 277 4.14 12.49 -3.44
N TYR A 278 5.02 13.29 -2.84
CA TYR A 278 5.67 14.41 -3.55
C TYR A 278 6.64 13.93 -4.64
N ALA A 279 7.39 12.85 -4.39
CA ALA A 279 8.26 12.25 -5.39
C ALA A 279 7.45 11.79 -6.61
N TYR A 280 6.28 11.16 -6.37
CA TYR A 280 5.38 10.74 -7.43
C TYR A 280 4.81 11.93 -8.22
N ALA A 281 4.21 12.90 -7.54
CA ALA A 281 3.62 14.08 -8.17
C ALA A 281 4.66 14.84 -9.01
N GLY A 282 5.87 15.00 -8.48
CA GLY A 282 6.99 15.57 -9.21
C GLY A 282 7.38 14.75 -10.43
N SER A 283 7.52 13.42 -10.28
CA SER A 283 7.91 12.54 -11.38
C SER A 283 6.93 12.58 -12.57
N VAL A 284 5.63 12.62 -12.25
CA VAL A 284 4.55 12.73 -13.24
C VAL A 284 4.55 14.11 -13.91
N SER A 285 4.73 15.18 -13.13
CA SER A 285 4.85 16.54 -13.67
C SER A 285 6.05 16.69 -14.59
N SER A 286 7.21 16.13 -14.20
CA SER A 286 8.44 16.18 -14.99
C SER A 286 8.35 15.39 -16.28
N LEU A 287 7.69 14.22 -16.28
CA LEU A 287 7.51 13.45 -17.50
C LEU A 287 6.54 14.15 -18.46
N SER A 288 5.54 14.85 -17.93
CA SER A 288 4.65 15.68 -18.72
C SER A 288 5.35 16.87 -19.38
N SER A 289 6.36 17.47 -18.73
CA SER A 289 7.13 18.58 -19.31
C SER A 289 8.14 18.09 -20.35
N ILE A 290 8.86 16.98 -20.09
CA ILE A 290 9.79 16.36 -21.05
C ILE A 290 9.09 15.96 -22.35
N SER A 291 7.84 15.53 -22.26
CA SER A 291 7.14 15.07 -23.44
C SER A 291 6.73 16.21 -24.38
N GLU A 292 6.91 17.48 -24.04
CA GLU A 292 6.52 18.65 -24.84
C GLU A 292 5.05 18.59 -25.34
N GLY A 293 4.18 17.88 -24.61
CA GLY A 293 2.79 17.62 -25.03
C GLY A 293 2.58 16.54 -26.09
N ARG A 294 3.63 15.78 -26.48
CA ARG A 294 3.52 14.63 -27.41
C ARG A 294 2.86 13.40 -26.78
N LEU A 295 3.12 13.13 -25.50
CA LEU A 295 2.34 12.22 -24.66
C LEU A 295 1.56 13.06 -23.67
N ASP A 296 0.25 12.83 -23.66
CA ASP A 296 -0.61 13.38 -22.62
C ASP A 296 -0.28 12.73 -21.26
N LEU A 297 -0.52 13.48 -20.19
CA LEU A 297 -0.40 13.03 -18.79
C LEU A 297 -1.12 11.71 -18.55
N VAL A 298 -2.27 11.55 -19.21
CA VAL A 298 -3.11 10.35 -19.19
C VAL A 298 -2.34 9.14 -19.76
N THR A 299 -1.61 9.32 -20.85
CA THR A 299 -0.85 8.22 -21.48
C THR A 299 0.36 7.83 -20.62
N ILE A 300 1.05 8.80 -20.05
CA ILE A 300 2.20 8.59 -19.15
C ILE A 300 1.80 7.75 -17.92
N THR A 301 0.73 8.17 -17.24
CA THR A 301 0.21 7.44 -16.07
C THR A 301 -0.31 6.05 -16.47
N GLY A 302 -0.92 5.92 -17.65
CA GLY A 302 -1.31 4.64 -18.24
C GLY A 302 -0.14 3.68 -18.46
N LEU A 303 1.02 4.18 -18.93
CA LEU A 303 2.24 3.39 -19.07
C LEU A 303 2.82 2.95 -17.72
N GLY A 304 2.81 3.84 -16.71
CA GLY A 304 3.21 3.49 -15.35
C GLY A 304 2.40 2.31 -14.81
N HIS A 305 1.08 2.34 -14.96
CA HIS A 305 0.23 1.22 -14.54
C HIS A 305 0.51 -0.07 -15.33
N LEU A 306 0.80 0.02 -16.63
CA LEU A 306 1.19 -1.15 -17.43
C LEU A 306 2.47 -1.79 -16.89
N ILE A 307 3.48 -0.97 -16.61
CA ILE A 307 4.75 -1.41 -16.03
C ILE A 307 4.50 -2.08 -14.68
N THR A 308 3.71 -1.45 -13.79
CA THR A 308 3.35 -2.03 -12.50
C THR A 308 2.65 -3.38 -12.63
N ALA A 309 1.70 -3.51 -13.57
CA ALA A 309 1.02 -4.78 -13.84
C ALA A 309 1.98 -5.88 -14.33
N ILE A 310 2.86 -5.56 -15.28
CA ILE A 310 3.87 -6.48 -15.79
C ILE A 310 4.79 -6.93 -14.65
N CYS A 311 5.28 -6.00 -13.82
CA CYS A 311 6.12 -6.33 -12.67
C CYS A 311 5.38 -7.24 -11.67
N ILE A 312 4.08 -6.99 -11.41
CA ILE A 312 3.26 -7.89 -10.59
C ILE A 312 3.25 -9.31 -11.18
N LEU A 313 2.96 -9.45 -12.48
CA LEU A 313 2.90 -10.75 -13.15
C LEU A 313 4.23 -11.50 -13.09
N LEU A 314 5.35 -10.81 -13.30
CA LEU A 314 6.69 -11.40 -13.29
C LEU A 314 7.14 -11.81 -11.87
N LEU A 315 6.81 -11.01 -10.85
CA LEU A 315 7.27 -11.24 -9.48
C LEU A 315 6.34 -12.15 -8.67
N MET A 316 5.05 -12.24 -9.02
CA MET A 316 4.05 -13.05 -8.33
C MET A 316 4.50 -14.52 -8.12
N PRO A 317 5.03 -15.22 -9.14
CA PRO A 317 5.43 -16.62 -9.00
C PRO A 317 6.57 -16.79 -7.99
N MET A 318 7.51 -15.84 -7.93
CA MET A 318 8.60 -15.89 -6.95
C MET A 318 8.11 -15.55 -5.54
N SER A 319 7.13 -14.65 -5.44
CA SER A 319 6.68 -14.13 -4.16
C SER A 319 5.68 -15.04 -3.45
N ILE A 320 5.00 -15.93 -4.18
CA ILE A 320 4.06 -16.89 -3.58
C ILE A 320 4.72 -17.88 -2.61
N SER A 321 6.02 -18.14 -2.78
CA SER A 321 6.80 -18.99 -1.86
C SER A 321 7.08 -18.32 -0.52
N LEU A 322 6.88 -17.02 -0.39
CA LEU A 322 7.03 -16.26 0.86
C LEU A 322 5.77 -16.35 1.76
N VAL A 323 4.73 -17.04 1.30
CA VAL A 323 3.42 -17.09 1.96
C VAL A 323 3.13 -18.50 2.47
N GLY A 324 2.62 -18.58 3.70
CA GLY A 324 2.13 -19.82 4.29
C GLY A 324 3.22 -20.79 4.77
N ASN A 325 4.47 -20.35 4.90
CA ASN A 325 5.56 -21.17 5.44
C ASN A 325 5.45 -21.24 6.96
N LEU A 326 5.43 -22.46 7.51
CA LEU A 326 5.38 -22.71 8.96
C LEU A 326 6.75 -22.59 9.65
N ARG A 327 7.83 -22.43 8.87
CA ARG A 327 9.21 -22.50 9.37
C ARG A 327 9.77 -21.18 9.93
N ASP A 328 9.07 -20.06 9.74
CA ASP A 328 9.43 -18.82 10.41
C ASP A 328 8.58 -18.69 11.67
N GLY A 329 9.20 -19.00 12.82
CA GLY A 329 8.60 -18.86 14.14
C GLY A 329 7.92 -17.51 14.31
N GLU A 330 6.60 -17.50 14.13
CA GLU A 330 5.75 -16.55 14.79
C GLU A 330 5.71 -16.99 16.25
N GLU A 331 6.68 -16.48 17.03
CA GLU A 331 6.38 -16.13 18.42
C GLU A 331 5.21 -15.15 18.34
N VAL A 332 4.01 -15.73 18.38
CA VAL A 332 2.81 -15.06 18.83
C VAL A 332 3.19 -14.52 20.20
N SER A 333 3.44 -13.21 20.27
CA SER A 333 3.43 -12.50 21.54
C SER A 333 2.04 -12.68 22.12
N GLY A 334 1.85 -13.77 22.85
CA GLY A 334 0.69 -13.98 23.68
C GLY A 334 0.71 -12.88 24.73
N GLU A 335 -0.28 -12.00 24.64
CA GLU A 335 -0.74 -11.28 25.81
C GLU A 335 -0.85 -12.27 26.97
N GLY A 336 -0.18 -11.94 28.06
CA GLY A 336 -0.24 -12.71 29.30
C GLY A 336 -1.69 -12.84 29.74
N THR A 337 -2.22 -14.04 29.60
CA THR A 337 -3.33 -14.54 30.40
C THR A 337 -2.78 -15.74 31.16
N VAL A 338 -2.31 -15.46 32.37
CA VAL A 338 -2.06 -16.48 33.39
C VAL A 338 -3.42 -17.11 33.70
N ASN A 339 -3.70 -18.25 33.10
CA ASN A 339 -4.70 -19.19 33.59
C ASN A 339 -3.94 -20.40 34.11
N THR A 340 -3.67 -20.38 35.41
CA THR A 340 -3.39 -21.55 36.22
C THR A 340 -4.57 -22.52 36.07
N ILE A 341 -4.39 -23.59 35.30
CA ILE A 341 -5.20 -24.80 35.42
C ILE A 341 -4.28 -25.89 35.91
N ASP A 342 -4.50 -26.18 37.19
CA ASP A 342 -4.05 -27.31 37.95
C ASP A 342 -4.30 -28.62 37.18
N ARG A 343 -3.23 -29.35 36.87
CA ARG A 343 -3.30 -30.75 36.44
C ARG A 343 -2.18 -31.51 37.12
N GLY A 344 -2.60 -32.29 38.11
CA GLY A 344 -1.77 -33.20 38.88
C GLY A 344 -0.89 -34.07 38.00
N LEU A 345 0.40 -34.01 38.30
CA LEU A 345 1.37 -35.03 37.99
C LEU A 345 1.87 -35.54 39.35
N GLU A 346 1.32 -36.69 39.76
CA GLU A 346 1.86 -37.48 40.86
C GLU A 346 3.29 -37.90 40.48
N VAL A 347 4.27 -37.36 41.20
CA VAL A 347 5.65 -37.84 41.19
C VAL A 347 5.91 -38.35 42.61
N PRO A 348 6.28 -39.64 42.81
CA PRO A 348 6.50 -40.17 44.14
C PRO A 348 7.83 -39.61 44.69
N VAL A 349 7.74 -38.85 45.79
CA VAL A 349 8.90 -38.37 46.54
C VAL A 349 9.11 -39.27 47.77
N PRO A 350 10.33 -39.73 48.08
CA PRO A 350 10.60 -40.61 49.22
C PRO A 350 10.45 -39.90 50.57
N ASP A 351 10.00 -40.66 51.58
CA ASP A 351 9.75 -40.25 52.95
C ASP A 351 10.92 -39.47 53.61
N ILE A 352 10.64 -38.24 54.06
CA ILE A 352 11.45 -37.51 55.03
C ILE A 352 10.50 -36.87 56.08
N PRO A 353 10.84 -36.89 57.39
CA PRO A 353 9.86 -36.79 58.48
C PRO A 353 9.25 -35.40 58.68
N LYS A 354 7.97 -35.37 59.06
CA LYS A 354 7.20 -34.18 59.45
C LYS A 354 7.78 -33.51 60.70
N ALA A 355 7.96 -32.19 60.66
CA ALA A 355 8.08 -31.34 61.83
C ALA A 355 6.84 -30.43 61.93
N ASP A 356 6.12 -30.56 63.05
CA ASP A 356 4.97 -29.75 63.45
C ASP A 356 5.35 -28.30 63.72
N TYR A 357 4.64 -27.32 63.13
CA TYR A 357 4.37 -26.02 63.75
C TYR A 357 3.00 -25.48 63.32
N MET A 358 2.27 -24.92 64.29
CA MET A 358 0.83 -24.64 64.27
C MET A 358 0.41 -23.32 63.61
N ALA A 359 -0.80 -23.39 63.05
CA ALA A 359 -1.89 -22.41 62.87
C ALA A 359 -1.64 -20.89 63.03
N GLU A 360 -2.17 -20.13 62.06
CA GLU A 360 -3.02 -18.96 62.34
C GLU A 360 -4.02 -18.74 61.17
N GLU A 361 -5.32 -18.92 61.44
CA GLU A 361 -6.43 -18.57 60.55
C GLU A 361 -6.76 -17.08 60.72
N ILE A 362 -6.83 -16.33 59.61
CA ILE A 362 -7.47 -15.00 59.59
C ILE A 362 -8.51 -15.00 58.46
N SER A 363 -9.79 -15.04 58.84
CA SER A 363 -10.93 -14.83 57.94
C SER A 363 -11.14 -13.35 57.68
N TYR A 364 -11.30 -12.94 56.43
CA TYR A 364 -11.85 -11.62 56.08
C TYR A 364 -13.25 -11.79 55.51
N ASN A 365 -14.20 -11.15 56.19
CA ASN A 365 -15.62 -11.13 55.91
C ASN A 365 -15.91 -10.10 54.79
N ILE A 366 -16.87 -10.44 53.94
CA ILE A 366 -17.41 -9.63 52.84
C ILE A 366 -18.57 -8.82 53.43
N ASP A 367 -18.63 -7.53 53.11
CA ASP A 367 -19.80 -6.62 53.06
C ASP A 367 -19.41 -5.24 53.61
N ASP A 368 -19.23 -4.28 52.71
CA ASP A 368 -19.42 -2.86 53.03
C ASP A 368 -19.97 -2.17 51.77
N GLU A 369 -21.29 -1.97 51.79
CA GLU A 369 -22.02 -1.02 50.95
C GLU A 369 -21.53 0.40 51.27
N VAL A 370 -21.16 1.17 50.25
CA VAL A 370 -20.91 2.60 50.40
C VAL A 370 -22.12 3.37 49.90
N GLU A 371 -22.84 3.91 50.88
CA GLU A 371 -23.97 4.82 50.78
C GLU A 371 -23.54 6.18 50.22
N LEU A 372 -24.39 6.76 49.38
CA LEU A 372 -24.27 8.09 48.78
C LEU A 372 -24.59 9.16 49.84
N VAL A 373 -23.73 10.18 49.96
CA VAL A 373 -23.97 11.37 50.80
C VAL A 373 -24.59 12.47 49.94
N ASP A 374 -25.63 13.09 50.50
CA ASP A 374 -26.39 14.27 50.00
C ASP A 374 -25.53 15.49 49.62
#